data_AF-A0A1S4C785-F1
#
_entry.id   AF-A0A1S4C785-F1
#
_cell.length_a   1.000
_cell.length_b   1.000
_cell.length_c   1.000
_cell.angle_alpha   90.00
_cell.angle_beta   90.00
_cell.angle_gamma   90.00
#
_symmetry.space_group_name_H-M   'P 1'
#
loop_
_entity.id
_entity.type
_entity.pdbx_description
1 polymer ?
#
loop_
_entity_poly.entity_id
_entity_poly.type
_entity_poly.pdbx_seq_one_letter_code
_entity_poly.pdbx_strand_id
1 'polypeptide(L)'
;MECKDQCGQTVIPVFYDVDPLHVRNQRESFAEAFDKHETRYKDDDEGMQKLQRWRSALTAAANLKGYDVRDGIEAENIQKIIDQISKLCNSATLSSLRDVVGIETHLEKLKSLLKGTMAMEAIWLHDNFGTLRFSNEAMKNMKRLRILYIERWSCYGSIEYLSNNLHWLVLDGYPCESLPSTFEPKMLVHVQLKHNSLHYLWMETKHLPSLKKLILSGSGNLMRTPDFKGMPNLEYLDLSFCSNFEELHDTLGCCRKLVELNLTWCERLKRFPCVNVESLEYLSLENCSSLEKFPEIHGRMKPKIQIHMLGSGIRELPSSYFQYQTHITELDLSFMRNLVALPSSISRLKSLVSLSVLDCSKLESLPEDIGSLSSLKELYLNGNNFEHLPRSIAQLGALRSLDLSYCQRLTQLPELPPELNELHVDCHMALKFIHDLVTKRKKLQRVIFPDDEDDALDDPIYNLFAHALFQNISSLRHHISASDSLSESVFTILHPWKKIPS
;
A
#
# COMPACT_ATOMS: atom_id res chain seq x y z
N MET A 1 10.89 -10.11 -37.29
CA MET A 1 11.93 -9.24 -37.89
C MET A 1 11.40 -8.43 -39.06
N GLU A 2 10.43 -8.95 -39.83
CA GLU A 2 9.74 -8.19 -40.89
C GLU A 2 9.24 -6.80 -40.46
N CYS A 3 8.74 -6.62 -39.23
CA CYS A 3 8.40 -5.30 -38.70
C CYS A 3 9.57 -4.28 -38.70
N LYS A 4 10.79 -4.74 -38.45
CA LYS A 4 12.01 -3.92 -38.54
C LYS A 4 12.37 -3.65 -40.00
N ASP A 5 12.32 -4.68 -40.83
CA ASP A 5 12.84 -4.61 -42.20
C ASP A 5 11.88 -3.94 -43.19
N GLN A 6 10.56 -4.08 -42.98
CA GLN A 6 9.51 -3.54 -43.86
C GLN A 6 8.85 -2.27 -43.31
N CYS A 7 8.66 -2.19 -41.98
CA CYS A 7 7.94 -1.09 -41.35
C CYS A 7 8.87 -0.06 -40.67
N GLY A 8 10.19 -0.28 -40.71
CA GLY A 8 11.18 0.59 -40.07
C GLY A 8 11.06 0.67 -38.54
N GLN A 9 10.39 -0.30 -37.91
CA GLN A 9 10.19 -0.28 -36.46
C GLN A 9 11.50 -0.59 -35.74
N THR A 10 11.73 0.11 -34.63
CA THR A 10 12.85 -0.22 -33.72
C THR A 10 12.49 -1.49 -32.96
N VAL A 11 13.32 -2.52 -33.08
CA VAL A 11 13.19 -3.78 -32.33
C VAL A 11 14.31 -3.82 -31.30
N ILE A 12 13.94 -4.03 -30.04
CA ILE A 12 14.86 -4.17 -28.91
C ILE A 12 14.64 -5.56 -28.32
N PRO A 13 15.54 -6.53 -28.54
CA PRO A 13 15.37 -7.85 -27.97
C PRO A 13 15.73 -7.85 -26.48
N VAL A 14 14.95 -8.61 -25.72
CA VAL A 14 15.17 -8.86 -24.29
C VAL A 14 15.39 -10.36 -24.13
N PHE A 15 16.56 -10.75 -23.65
CA PHE A 15 16.96 -12.12 -23.39
C PHE A 15 16.81 -12.38 -21.90
N TYR A 16 15.70 -13.02 -21.52
CA TYR A 16 15.37 -13.36 -20.15
C TYR A 16 15.75 -14.81 -19.88
N ASP A 17 16.61 -15.05 -18.89
CA ASP A 17 17.11 -16.38 -18.50
C ASP A 17 17.68 -17.24 -19.65
N VAL A 18 18.10 -16.59 -20.74
CA VAL A 18 18.61 -17.27 -21.94
C VAL A 18 19.83 -16.52 -22.45
N ASP A 19 20.90 -17.26 -22.74
CA ASP A 19 22.10 -16.67 -23.35
C ASP A 19 21.81 -16.21 -24.79
N PRO A 20 22.01 -14.92 -25.12
CA PRO A 20 21.88 -14.42 -26.49
C PRO A 20 22.72 -15.21 -27.51
N LEU A 21 23.87 -15.77 -27.11
CA LEU A 21 24.71 -16.63 -27.95
C LEU A 21 24.06 -17.97 -28.27
N HIS A 22 23.27 -18.53 -27.34
CA HIS A 22 22.52 -19.77 -27.58
C HIS A 22 21.35 -19.51 -28.51
N VAL A 23 20.68 -18.35 -28.40
CA VAL A 23 19.66 -17.91 -29.36
C VAL A 23 20.27 -17.65 -30.75
N ARG A 24 21.42 -16.97 -30.81
CA ARG A 24 22.09 -16.60 -32.06
C ARG A 24 22.55 -17.80 -32.88
N ASN A 25 23.12 -18.79 -32.20
CA ASN A 25 23.68 -19.98 -32.83
C ASN A 25 22.75 -21.20 -32.76
N GLN A 26 21.53 -21.02 -32.23
CA GLN A 26 20.54 -22.07 -31.93
C GLN A 26 21.19 -23.30 -31.27
N ARG A 27 21.89 -23.08 -30.14
CA ARG A 27 22.58 -24.11 -29.35
C ARG A 27 21.74 -24.57 -28.15
N GLU A 28 22.16 -25.66 -27.50
CA GLU A 28 21.50 -26.25 -26.33
C GLU A 28 20.01 -26.58 -26.58
N SER A 29 19.11 -26.08 -25.74
CA SER A 29 17.67 -26.31 -25.83
C SER A 29 17.07 -25.88 -27.17
N PHE A 30 17.66 -24.87 -27.83
CA PHE A 30 17.25 -24.48 -29.18
C PHE A 30 17.66 -25.53 -30.22
N ALA A 31 18.85 -26.11 -30.11
CA ALA A 31 19.30 -27.18 -31.02
C ALA A 31 18.35 -28.39 -30.92
N GLU A 32 18.06 -28.85 -29.71
CA GLU A 32 17.14 -29.97 -29.48
C GLU A 32 15.73 -29.70 -30.01
N ALA A 33 15.24 -28.46 -29.85
CA ALA A 33 13.93 -28.08 -30.37
C ALA A 33 13.90 -28.07 -31.90
N PHE A 34 14.94 -27.53 -32.55
CA PHE A 34 15.04 -27.52 -34.00
C PHE A 34 15.21 -28.93 -34.58
N ASP A 35 15.98 -29.82 -33.96
CA ASP A 35 16.13 -31.21 -34.40
C ASP A 35 14.80 -31.98 -34.36
N LYS A 36 14.00 -31.76 -33.30
CA LYS A 36 12.64 -32.32 -33.19
C LYS A 36 11.73 -31.81 -34.30
N HIS A 37 11.78 -30.51 -34.60
CA HIS A 37 10.97 -29.93 -35.65
C HIS A 37 11.43 -30.33 -37.05
N GLU A 38 12.73 -30.44 -37.31
CA GLU A 38 13.27 -30.93 -38.59
C GLU A 38 12.87 -32.39 -38.83
N THR A 39 12.88 -33.23 -37.80
CA THR A 39 12.37 -34.61 -37.90
C THR A 39 10.87 -34.62 -38.22
N ARG A 40 10.09 -33.72 -37.59
CA ARG A 40 8.64 -33.63 -37.79
C ARG A 40 8.24 -33.13 -39.19
N TYR A 41 9.01 -32.22 -39.76
CA TYR A 41 8.72 -31.59 -41.05
C TYR A 41 9.54 -32.15 -42.22
N LYS A 42 10.22 -33.29 -42.02
CA LYS A 42 11.16 -33.87 -42.99
C LYS A 42 10.58 -34.05 -44.41
N ASP A 43 9.28 -34.34 -44.50
CA ASP A 43 8.55 -34.55 -45.76
C ASP A 43 7.53 -33.43 -46.06
N ASP A 44 7.62 -32.29 -45.37
CA ASP A 44 6.74 -31.11 -45.52
C ASP A 44 7.58 -29.89 -45.93
N ASP A 45 7.60 -29.60 -47.24
CA ASP A 45 8.37 -28.48 -47.82
C ASP A 45 7.97 -27.11 -47.23
N GLU A 46 6.69 -26.91 -46.90
CA GLU A 46 6.22 -25.65 -46.30
C GLU A 46 6.66 -25.55 -44.84
N GLY A 47 6.59 -26.66 -44.10
CA GLY A 47 7.14 -26.80 -42.76
C GLY A 47 8.65 -26.53 -42.70
N MET A 48 9.41 -27.05 -43.67
CA MET A 48 10.85 -26.81 -43.78
C MET A 48 11.19 -25.35 -44.10
N GLN A 49 10.42 -24.69 -44.98
CA GLN A 49 10.59 -23.25 -45.23
C GLN A 49 10.29 -22.42 -43.98
N LYS A 50 9.27 -22.80 -43.21
CA LYS A 50 8.93 -22.12 -41.95
C LYS A 50 10.06 -22.24 -40.91
N LEU A 51 10.66 -23.43 -40.80
CA LEU A 51 11.83 -23.68 -39.95
C LEU A 51 13.00 -22.75 -40.31
N GLN A 52 13.29 -22.58 -41.60
CA GLN A 52 14.36 -21.68 -42.06
C GLN A 52 14.07 -20.21 -41.73
N ARG A 53 12.81 -19.78 -41.84
CA ARG A 53 12.40 -18.42 -41.42
C ARG A 53 12.59 -18.21 -39.92
N TRP A 54 12.28 -19.21 -39.09
CA TRP A 54 12.51 -19.15 -37.65
C TRP A 54 13.99 -19.07 -37.28
N ARG A 55 14.84 -19.92 -37.88
CA ARG A 55 16.30 -19.85 -37.69
C ARG A 55 16.84 -18.47 -38.06
N SER A 56 16.42 -17.93 -39.20
CA SER A 56 16.81 -16.60 -39.67
C SER A 56 16.34 -15.50 -38.72
N ALA A 57 15.09 -15.55 -38.25
CA ALA A 57 14.53 -14.55 -37.35
C ALA A 57 15.20 -14.54 -35.97
N LEU A 58 15.48 -15.72 -35.39
CA LEU A 58 16.18 -15.82 -34.10
C LEU A 58 17.62 -15.31 -34.20
N THR A 59 18.33 -15.69 -35.27
CA THR A 59 19.69 -15.19 -35.52
C THR A 59 19.69 -13.67 -35.69
N ALA A 60 18.77 -13.13 -36.48
CA ALA A 60 18.66 -11.70 -36.73
C ALA A 60 18.27 -10.91 -35.46
N ALA A 61 17.36 -11.43 -34.64
CA ALA A 61 17.01 -10.84 -33.36
C ALA A 61 18.21 -10.86 -32.40
N ALA A 62 18.92 -11.99 -32.29
CA ALA A 62 20.09 -12.14 -31.44
C ALA A 62 21.30 -11.29 -31.87
N ASN A 63 21.33 -10.81 -33.12
CA ASN A 63 22.35 -9.89 -33.62
C ASN A 63 22.05 -8.40 -33.34
N LEU A 64 20.85 -8.06 -32.88
CA LEU A 64 20.55 -6.70 -32.46
C LEU A 64 21.15 -6.42 -31.07
N LYS A 65 21.45 -5.14 -30.80
CA LYS A 65 21.79 -4.68 -29.46
C LYS A 65 20.52 -4.78 -28.58
N GLY A 66 20.52 -5.73 -27.65
CA GLY A 66 19.42 -6.00 -26.73
C GLY A 66 19.87 -6.04 -25.28
N TYR A 67 18.97 -6.47 -24.41
CA TYR A 67 19.23 -6.63 -22.99
C TYR A 67 19.40 -8.09 -22.62
N ASP A 68 20.47 -8.38 -21.91
CA ASP A 68 20.69 -9.67 -21.24
C ASP A 68 20.29 -9.52 -19.78
N VAL A 69 19.22 -10.20 -19.36
CA VAL A 69 18.57 -10.03 -18.05
C VAL A 69 18.96 -11.15 -17.08
N ARG A 70 19.94 -11.97 -17.42
CA ARG A 70 20.38 -13.12 -16.60
C ARG A 70 21.00 -12.72 -15.26
N ASP A 71 21.60 -11.53 -15.18
CA ASP A 71 22.25 -11.00 -13.97
C ASP A 71 21.57 -9.71 -13.49
N GLY A 72 21.11 -9.71 -12.22
CA GLY A 72 20.58 -8.53 -11.54
C GLY A 72 19.15 -8.67 -10.99
N ILE A 73 18.69 -7.64 -10.28
CA ILE A 73 17.32 -7.57 -9.77
C ILE A 73 16.38 -7.27 -10.94
N GLU A 74 15.37 -8.13 -11.15
CA GLU A 74 14.41 -8.03 -12.26
C GLU A 74 13.78 -6.63 -12.38
N ALA A 75 13.41 -6.03 -11.25
CA ALA A 75 12.86 -4.67 -11.19
C ALA A 75 13.82 -3.60 -11.74
N GLU A 76 15.13 -3.70 -11.46
CA GLU A 76 16.13 -2.75 -11.97
C GLU A 76 16.35 -2.91 -13.47
N ASN A 77 16.33 -4.15 -13.96
CA ASN A 77 16.46 -4.43 -15.39
C ASN A 77 15.22 -3.97 -16.17
N ILE A 78 14.02 -4.13 -15.61
CA ILE A 78 12.78 -3.54 -16.14
C ILE A 78 12.89 -2.01 -16.17
N GLN A 79 13.36 -1.37 -15.08
CA GLN A 79 13.51 0.08 -15.03
C GLN A 79 14.49 0.59 -16.09
N LYS A 80 15.63 -0.07 -16.30
CA LYS A 80 16.60 0.29 -17.36
C LYS A 80 15.99 0.21 -18.77
N ILE A 81 15.18 -0.82 -19.01
CA ILE A 81 14.45 -0.98 -20.28
C ILE A 81 13.46 0.19 -20.45
N ILE A 82 12.68 0.50 -19.41
CA ILE A 82 11.73 1.64 -19.39
C ILE A 82 12.46 2.96 -19.66
N ASP A 83 13.59 3.21 -18.99
CA ASP A 83 14.37 4.43 -19.14
C ASP A 83 14.92 4.62 -20.56
N GLN A 84 15.36 3.54 -21.22
CA GLN A 84 15.81 3.63 -22.61
C GLN A 84 14.66 3.75 -23.60
N ILE A 85 13.54 3.05 -23.39
CA ILE A 85 12.34 3.27 -24.20
C ILE A 85 11.90 4.72 -24.06
N SER A 86 11.89 5.26 -22.83
CA SER A 86 11.62 6.67 -22.56
C SER A 86 12.59 7.59 -23.31
N LYS A 87 13.90 7.31 -23.32
CA LYS A 87 14.89 8.07 -24.09
C LYS A 87 14.73 7.97 -25.61
N LEU A 88 14.33 6.82 -26.13
CA LEU A 88 14.02 6.65 -27.56
C LEU A 88 12.69 7.33 -27.92
N CYS A 89 11.78 7.44 -26.96
CA CYS A 89 10.52 8.18 -27.06
C CYS A 89 10.69 9.68 -26.79
N ASN A 90 11.85 10.16 -26.32
CA ASN A 90 12.16 11.59 -26.18
C ASN A 90 12.36 12.23 -27.57
N SER A 91 11.29 12.32 -28.35
CA SER A 91 11.08 13.49 -29.18
C SER A 91 10.70 14.63 -28.23
N ALA A 92 11.47 15.72 -28.26
CA ALA A 92 11.29 16.99 -27.57
C ALA A 92 9.95 17.17 -26.82
N THR A 93 10.04 17.44 -25.51
CA THR A 93 8.94 17.94 -24.70
C THR A 93 8.27 19.12 -25.40
N LEU A 94 6.98 18.99 -25.72
CA LEU A 94 6.20 20.00 -26.46
C LEU A 94 6.12 21.37 -25.78
N SER A 95 6.40 21.44 -24.47
CA SER A 95 6.55 22.70 -23.74
C SER A 95 7.75 23.53 -24.20
N SER A 96 8.80 22.89 -24.73
CA SER A 96 10.00 23.55 -25.27
C SER A 96 9.87 24.01 -26.73
N LEU A 97 8.75 23.67 -27.39
CA LEU A 97 8.56 23.89 -28.83
C LEU A 97 7.67 25.09 -29.17
N ARG A 98 7.13 25.82 -28.19
CA ARG A 98 6.22 26.96 -28.43
C ARG A 98 6.87 28.12 -29.23
N ASP A 99 8.20 28.20 -29.21
CA ASP A 99 8.95 29.25 -29.92
C ASP A 99 9.61 28.74 -31.22
N VAL A 100 9.34 27.51 -31.65
CA VAL A 100 9.96 26.89 -32.84
C VAL A 100 9.08 27.08 -34.07
N VAL A 101 9.45 28.05 -34.92
CA VAL A 101 8.77 28.35 -36.18
C VAL A 101 8.69 27.11 -37.08
N GLY A 102 7.48 26.68 -37.43
CA GLY A 102 7.23 25.54 -38.33
C GLY A 102 6.72 24.28 -37.62
N ILE A 103 6.80 24.23 -36.28
CA ILE A 103 6.26 23.13 -35.48
C ILE A 103 4.73 23.03 -35.59
N GLU A 104 4.03 24.14 -35.85
CA GLU A 104 2.58 24.19 -36.09
C GLU A 104 2.15 23.17 -37.15
N THR A 105 2.91 22.99 -38.21
CA THR A 105 2.56 22.00 -39.26
C THR A 105 2.69 20.56 -38.79
N HIS A 106 3.65 20.26 -37.92
CA HIS A 106 3.82 18.95 -37.30
C HIS A 106 2.77 18.71 -36.21
N LEU A 107 2.41 19.73 -35.42
CA LEU A 107 1.30 19.71 -34.47
C LEU A 107 -0.04 19.54 -35.17
N GLU A 108 -0.27 20.22 -36.30
CA GLU A 108 -1.46 20.02 -37.14
C GLU A 108 -1.46 18.63 -37.79
N LYS A 109 -0.30 18.09 -38.16
CA LYS A 109 -0.17 16.70 -38.63
C LYS A 109 -0.49 15.70 -37.50
N LEU A 110 -0.02 15.94 -36.28
CA LEU A 110 -0.31 15.12 -35.10
C LEU A 110 -1.78 15.22 -34.70
N LYS A 111 -2.37 16.43 -34.69
CA LYS A 111 -3.82 16.67 -34.57
C LYS A 111 -4.62 15.99 -35.68
N SER A 112 -4.09 15.93 -36.91
CA SER A 112 -4.71 15.22 -38.02
C SER A 112 -4.66 13.70 -37.87
N LEU A 113 -3.59 13.15 -37.28
CA LEU A 113 -3.46 11.73 -36.93
C LEU A 113 -4.34 11.36 -35.72
N LEU A 114 -4.55 12.30 -34.80
CA LEU A 114 -5.53 12.21 -33.70
C LEU A 114 -7.00 12.25 -34.18
N LYS A 115 -7.26 12.51 -35.48
CA LYS A 115 -8.60 12.27 -36.08
C LYS A 115 -8.94 10.77 -36.18
N GLY A 116 -8.05 9.89 -35.72
CA GLY A 116 -8.29 8.46 -35.56
C GLY A 116 -8.24 7.73 -36.90
N THR A 117 -7.16 6.98 -37.13
CA THR A 117 -7.06 6.09 -38.29
C THR A 117 -7.33 4.65 -37.88
N MET A 118 -7.84 3.82 -38.81
CA MET A 118 -8.09 2.40 -38.54
C MET A 118 -6.83 1.60 -38.21
N ALA A 119 -5.64 2.12 -38.53
CA ALA A 119 -4.36 1.47 -38.29
C ALA A 119 -3.78 1.74 -36.89
N MET A 120 -4.36 2.66 -36.12
CA MET A 120 -3.82 3.06 -34.81
C MET A 120 -4.05 1.97 -33.76
N GLU A 121 -2.97 1.47 -33.16
CA GLU A 121 -3.01 0.40 -32.15
C GLU A 121 -2.64 0.87 -30.74
N ALA A 122 -1.93 1.99 -30.60
CA ALA A 122 -1.54 2.55 -29.32
C ALA A 122 -1.55 4.08 -29.34
N ILE A 123 -2.03 4.68 -28.25
CA ILE A 123 -1.87 6.09 -27.91
C ILE A 123 -1.18 6.13 -26.55
N TRP A 124 -0.07 6.85 -26.46
CA TRP A 124 0.68 7.03 -25.23
C TRP A 124 1.07 8.50 -25.05
N LEU A 125 0.49 9.14 -24.05
CA LEU A 125 0.64 10.55 -23.74
C LEU A 125 0.92 10.69 -22.23
N HIS A 126 2.13 11.11 -21.88
CA HIS A 126 2.61 11.16 -20.49
C HIS A 126 2.80 12.61 -19.97
N ASP A 127 2.83 13.60 -20.85
CA ASP A 127 3.06 15.00 -20.49
C ASP A 127 1.75 15.81 -20.39
N ASN A 128 1.83 16.98 -19.76
CA ASN A 128 0.71 17.91 -19.63
C ASN A 128 0.35 18.54 -20.99
N PHE A 129 -0.49 17.86 -21.77
CA PHE A 129 -0.93 18.29 -23.10
C PHE A 129 -2.09 19.31 -23.05
N GLY A 130 -2.06 20.31 -22.17
CA GLY A 130 -3.13 21.31 -22.12
C GLY A 130 -4.54 20.68 -22.18
N THR A 131 -5.39 21.16 -23.11
CA THR A 131 -6.70 20.56 -23.39
C THR A 131 -6.64 19.63 -24.60
N LEU A 132 -6.75 18.31 -24.37
CA LEU A 132 -6.98 17.35 -25.44
C LEU A 132 -8.49 17.16 -25.63
N ARG A 133 -8.93 17.19 -26.89
CA ARG A 133 -10.31 16.86 -27.26
C ARG A 133 -10.29 15.67 -28.21
N PHE A 134 -10.85 14.55 -27.78
CA PHE A 134 -11.15 13.43 -28.65
C PHE A 134 -12.50 13.68 -29.31
N SER A 135 -12.59 13.56 -30.64
CA SER A 135 -13.90 13.46 -31.27
C SER A 135 -14.44 12.04 -31.09
N ASN A 136 -15.72 11.91 -30.75
CA ASN A 136 -16.37 10.58 -30.65
C ASN A 136 -16.23 9.80 -31.96
N GLU A 137 -16.23 10.48 -33.10
CA GLU A 137 -15.98 9.89 -34.42
C GLU A 137 -14.56 9.33 -34.57
N ALA A 138 -13.53 10.06 -34.11
CA ALA A 138 -12.15 9.57 -34.13
C ALA A 138 -12.00 8.31 -33.25
N MET A 139 -12.54 8.33 -32.03
CA MET A 139 -12.52 7.18 -31.13
C MET A 139 -13.22 5.96 -31.76
N LYS A 140 -14.34 6.19 -32.45
CA LYS A 140 -15.09 5.16 -33.17
C LYS A 140 -14.32 4.57 -34.36
N ASN A 141 -13.46 5.36 -35.01
CA ASN A 141 -12.64 4.92 -36.14
C ASN A 141 -11.39 4.12 -35.70
N MET A 142 -10.89 4.34 -34.48
CA MET A 142 -9.73 3.65 -33.91
C MET A 142 -10.06 2.23 -33.42
N LYS A 143 -10.64 1.42 -34.30
CA LYS A 143 -11.13 0.06 -33.98
C LYS A 143 -10.01 -0.91 -33.60
N ARG A 144 -8.75 -0.66 -33.97
CA ARG A 144 -7.60 -1.52 -33.62
C ARG A 144 -6.86 -1.06 -32.36
N LEU A 145 -7.33 -0.01 -31.70
CA LEU A 145 -6.67 0.54 -30.52
C LEU A 145 -6.66 -0.49 -29.38
N ARG A 146 -5.45 -0.82 -28.92
CA ARG A 146 -5.15 -1.76 -27.83
C ARG A 146 -4.63 -1.06 -26.59
N ILE A 147 -3.90 0.04 -26.75
CA ILE A 147 -3.36 0.81 -25.63
C ILE A 147 -3.85 2.24 -25.74
N LEU A 148 -4.45 2.74 -24.66
CA LEU A 148 -4.76 4.14 -24.50
C LEU A 148 -4.19 4.57 -23.16
N TYR A 149 -3.14 5.39 -23.20
CA TYR A 149 -2.46 5.89 -22.02
C TYR A 149 -2.41 7.41 -22.08
N ILE A 150 -3.06 8.06 -21.13
CA ILE A 150 -3.10 9.51 -20.98
C ILE A 150 -3.05 9.84 -19.49
N GLU A 151 -1.88 10.31 -19.05
CA GLU A 151 -1.68 10.79 -17.69
C GLU A 151 -1.66 12.33 -17.69
N ARG A 152 -2.56 12.95 -16.93
CA ARG A 152 -2.67 14.41 -16.73
C ARG A 152 -3.07 15.21 -17.98
N TRP A 153 -4.38 15.27 -18.20
CA TRP A 153 -4.99 16.07 -19.25
C TRP A 153 -6.26 16.76 -18.75
N SER A 154 -6.60 17.90 -19.35
CA SER A 154 -7.92 18.53 -19.17
C SER A 154 -8.81 18.12 -20.33
N CYS A 155 -9.81 17.26 -20.08
CA CYS A 155 -10.81 16.92 -21.08
C CYS A 155 -12.09 17.72 -20.83
N TYR A 156 -12.58 18.40 -21.86
CA TYR A 156 -13.92 18.97 -21.89
C TYR A 156 -14.73 18.23 -22.95
N GLY A 157 -15.72 17.45 -22.52
CA GLY A 157 -16.63 16.71 -23.42
C GLY A 157 -17.01 15.31 -22.91
N SER A 158 -18.03 14.72 -23.52
CA SER A 158 -18.43 13.33 -23.29
C SER A 158 -17.57 12.39 -24.13
N ILE A 159 -16.94 11.40 -23.49
CA ILE A 159 -16.36 10.25 -24.20
C ILE A 159 -17.48 9.23 -24.33
N GLU A 160 -18.15 9.21 -25.48
CA GLU A 160 -19.29 8.30 -25.71
C GLU A 160 -18.86 6.94 -26.25
N TYR A 161 -17.61 6.82 -26.72
CA TYR A 161 -17.10 5.60 -27.32
C TYR A 161 -15.66 5.31 -26.90
N LEU A 162 -15.42 4.06 -26.50
CA LEU A 162 -14.11 3.46 -26.28
C LEU A 162 -14.01 2.15 -27.07
N SER A 163 -12.82 1.86 -27.61
CA SER A 163 -12.58 0.65 -28.41
C SER A 163 -12.64 -0.62 -27.54
N ASN A 164 -13.46 -1.59 -27.93
CA ASN A 164 -13.52 -2.90 -27.27
C ASN A 164 -12.29 -3.80 -27.54
N ASN A 165 -11.33 -3.35 -28.34
CA ASN A 165 -10.03 -4.01 -28.55
C ASN A 165 -8.95 -3.55 -27.56
N LEU A 166 -9.29 -2.66 -26.62
CA LEU A 166 -8.36 -2.20 -25.59
C LEU A 166 -7.91 -3.33 -24.68
N HIS A 167 -6.60 -3.35 -24.43
CA HIS A 167 -5.89 -4.21 -23.48
C HIS A 167 -5.39 -3.40 -22.28
N TRP A 168 -5.09 -2.12 -22.48
CA TRP A 168 -4.56 -1.21 -21.46
C TRP A 168 -5.23 0.16 -21.57
N LEU A 169 -5.83 0.62 -20.48
CA LEU A 169 -6.52 1.90 -20.39
C LEU A 169 -6.00 2.69 -19.19
N VAL A 170 -5.37 3.84 -19.45
CA VAL A 170 -5.01 4.85 -18.46
C VAL A 170 -5.58 6.18 -18.93
N LEU A 171 -6.55 6.72 -18.19
CA LEU A 171 -7.17 8.03 -18.45
C LEU A 171 -7.36 8.75 -17.12
N ASP A 172 -6.28 9.29 -16.57
CA ASP A 172 -6.35 10.05 -15.32
C ASP A 172 -7.06 11.38 -15.55
N GLY A 173 -7.93 11.79 -14.63
CA GLY A 173 -8.80 12.96 -14.80
C GLY A 173 -9.98 12.73 -15.74
N TYR A 174 -10.43 11.48 -15.90
CA TYR A 174 -11.58 11.15 -16.74
C TYR A 174 -12.82 11.97 -16.35
N PRO A 175 -13.41 12.76 -17.27
CA PRO A 175 -14.35 13.82 -16.92
C PRO A 175 -15.79 13.35 -16.80
N CYS A 176 -16.14 12.18 -17.36
CA CYS A 176 -17.53 11.72 -17.40
C CYS A 176 -17.91 10.98 -16.11
N GLU A 177 -19.19 10.99 -15.80
CA GLU A 177 -19.74 10.37 -14.59
C GLU A 177 -19.82 8.83 -14.65
N SER A 178 -19.69 8.25 -15.84
CA SER A 178 -19.62 6.81 -16.09
C SER A 178 -18.77 6.48 -17.32
N LEU A 179 -18.31 5.23 -17.42
CA LEU A 179 -17.77 4.69 -18.66
C LEU A 179 -18.91 4.36 -19.65
N PRO A 180 -18.67 4.37 -20.97
CA PRO A 180 -19.68 4.04 -21.95
C PRO A 180 -20.31 2.66 -21.69
N SER A 181 -21.63 2.55 -21.75
CA SER A 181 -22.34 1.28 -21.50
C SER A 181 -21.96 0.18 -22.50
N THR A 182 -21.56 0.55 -23.72
CA THR A 182 -21.12 -0.38 -24.78
C THR A 182 -19.67 -0.86 -24.62
N PHE A 183 -18.94 -0.32 -23.64
CA PHE A 183 -17.55 -0.65 -23.38
C PHE A 183 -17.45 -1.95 -22.57
N GLU A 184 -17.13 -3.03 -23.26
CA GLU A 184 -16.92 -4.38 -22.70
C GLU A 184 -15.74 -5.10 -23.39
N PRO A 185 -14.52 -4.58 -23.25
CA PRO A 185 -13.33 -5.15 -23.87
C PRO A 185 -12.86 -6.43 -23.17
N LYS A 186 -13.09 -7.57 -23.82
CA LYS A 186 -12.74 -8.90 -23.25
C LYS A 186 -11.24 -9.10 -22.99
N MET A 187 -10.40 -8.36 -23.71
CA MET A 187 -8.94 -8.44 -23.63
C MET A 187 -8.33 -7.37 -22.70
N LEU A 188 -9.16 -6.56 -22.04
CA LEU A 188 -8.69 -5.52 -21.13
C LEU A 188 -8.06 -6.12 -19.89
N VAL A 189 -6.80 -5.76 -19.64
CA VAL A 189 -5.98 -6.27 -18.52
C VAL A 189 -5.82 -5.22 -17.44
N HIS A 190 -5.73 -3.95 -17.82
CA HIS A 190 -5.44 -2.84 -16.91
C HIS A 190 -6.38 -1.66 -17.17
N VAL A 191 -6.97 -1.16 -16.09
CA VAL A 191 -7.74 0.09 -16.04
C VAL A 191 -7.19 0.97 -14.95
N GLN A 192 -6.78 2.18 -15.30
CA GLN A 192 -6.43 3.25 -14.38
C GLN A 192 -7.20 4.51 -14.76
N LEU A 193 -7.98 5.02 -13.83
CA LEU A 193 -8.76 6.25 -13.95
C LEU A 193 -8.57 7.05 -12.66
N LYS A 194 -7.37 7.56 -12.38
CA LYS A 194 -7.14 8.31 -11.13
C LYS A 194 -7.82 9.68 -11.17
N HIS A 195 -8.22 10.21 -10.02
CA HIS A 195 -8.80 11.55 -9.89
C HIS A 195 -9.94 11.82 -10.88
N ASN A 196 -10.80 10.83 -11.10
CA ASN A 196 -11.89 10.91 -12.08
C ASN A 196 -13.17 11.52 -11.46
N SER A 197 -14.13 11.82 -12.34
CA SER A 197 -15.46 12.32 -11.98
C SER A 197 -16.55 11.24 -11.93
N LEU A 198 -16.18 9.95 -11.96
CA LEU A 198 -17.12 8.83 -12.00
C LEU A 198 -17.93 8.77 -10.71
N HIS A 199 -19.25 8.62 -10.83
CA HIS A 199 -20.10 8.21 -9.73
C HIS A 199 -20.11 6.69 -9.56
N TYR A 200 -20.05 5.98 -10.70
CA TYR A 200 -20.03 4.53 -10.81
C TYR A 200 -19.14 4.14 -12.00
N LEU A 201 -18.47 2.99 -11.93
CA LEU A 201 -17.72 2.48 -13.08
C LEU A 201 -18.64 2.02 -14.21
N TRP A 202 -19.55 1.11 -13.85
CA TRP A 202 -20.58 0.57 -14.72
C TRP A 202 -21.87 0.44 -13.92
N MET A 203 -23.00 0.74 -14.56
CA MET A 203 -24.33 0.52 -13.98
C MET A 203 -24.80 -0.92 -14.14
N GLU A 204 -24.21 -1.66 -15.09
CA GLU A 204 -24.55 -3.03 -15.44
C GLU A 204 -23.35 -3.95 -15.16
N THR A 205 -23.64 -5.23 -14.96
CA THR A 205 -22.62 -6.28 -14.91
C THR A 205 -21.84 -6.34 -16.23
N LYS A 206 -20.50 -6.25 -16.14
CA LYS A 206 -19.60 -6.38 -17.30
C LYS A 206 -18.75 -7.64 -17.19
N HIS A 207 -18.58 -8.33 -18.31
CA HIS A 207 -17.77 -9.53 -18.39
C HIS A 207 -16.38 -9.21 -18.96
N LEU A 208 -15.42 -8.97 -18.06
CA LEU A 208 -14.04 -8.59 -18.34
C LEU A 208 -13.07 -9.69 -17.86
N PRO A 209 -12.99 -10.83 -18.58
CA PRO A 209 -12.31 -12.02 -18.10
C PRO A 209 -10.79 -11.85 -18.00
N SER A 210 -10.20 -10.88 -18.70
CA SER A 210 -8.76 -10.64 -18.70
C SER A 210 -8.32 -9.57 -17.69
N LEU A 211 -9.26 -8.90 -17.02
CA LEU A 211 -8.95 -7.76 -16.16
C LEU A 211 -8.19 -8.22 -14.92
N LYS A 212 -7.01 -7.64 -14.71
CA LYS A 212 -6.12 -7.92 -13.57
C LYS A 212 -5.96 -6.72 -12.64
N LYS A 213 -5.96 -5.51 -13.17
CA LYS A 213 -5.73 -4.29 -12.38
C LYS A 213 -6.83 -3.27 -12.60
N LEU A 214 -7.42 -2.79 -11.51
CA LEU A 214 -8.40 -1.72 -11.50
C LEU A 214 -7.99 -0.65 -10.48
N ILE A 215 -7.57 0.52 -10.98
CA ILE A 215 -7.06 1.63 -10.18
C ILE A 215 -7.95 2.84 -10.38
N LEU A 216 -8.60 3.28 -9.30
CA LEU A 216 -9.57 4.38 -9.28
C LEU A 216 -9.23 5.37 -8.16
N SER A 217 -7.98 5.39 -7.71
CA SER A 217 -7.55 6.21 -6.57
C SER A 217 -7.84 7.71 -6.78
N GLY A 218 -8.23 8.40 -5.71
CA GLY A 218 -8.49 9.84 -5.71
C GLY A 218 -9.80 10.25 -6.38
N SER A 219 -10.71 9.29 -6.64
CA SER A 219 -12.00 9.55 -7.29
C SER A 219 -13.02 10.08 -6.28
N GLY A 220 -13.13 11.40 -6.19
CA GLY A 220 -13.96 12.07 -5.19
C GLY A 220 -15.46 11.79 -5.34
N ASN A 221 -15.97 11.44 -6.51
CA ASN A 221 -17.40 11.21 -6.75
C ASN A 221 -17.82 9.73 -6.66
N LEU A 222 -16.87 8.80 -6.61
CA LEU A 222 -17.15 7.38 -6.69
C LEU A 222 -17.88 6.93 -5.42
N MET A 223 -19.11 6.42 -5.56
CA MET A 223 -19.93 6.03 -4.40
C MET A 223 -19.90 4.53 -4.12
N ARG A 224 -19.80 3.69 -5.16
CA ARG A 224 -19.79 2.22 -5.02
C ARG A 224 -19.05 1.53 -6.16
N THR A 225 -18.60 0.31 -5.91
CA THR A 225 -17.99 -0.53 -6.95
C THR A 225 -19.06 -1.22 -7.81
N PRO A 226 -18.72 -1.65 -9.04
CA PRO A 226 -19.53 -2.61 -9.78
C PRO A 226 -19.51 -3.98 -9.08
N ASP A 227 -20.31 -4.92 -9.59
CA ASP A 227 -20.12 -6.32 -9.24
C ASP A 227 -18.82 -6.86 -9.86
N PHE A 228 -18.23 -7.88 -9.23
CA PHE A 228 -16.96 -8.48 -9.62
C PHE A 228 -17.11 -9.87 -10.26
N LYS A 229 -18.34 -10.36 -10.49
CA LYS A 229 -18.56 -11.72 -11.03
C LYS A 229 -17.94 -11.90 -12.42
N GLY A 230 -17.97 -10.85 -13.22
CA GLY A 230 -17.36 -10.83 -14.55
C GLY A 230 -15.86 -10.57 -14.59
N MET A 231 -15.18 -10.46 -13.43
CA MET A 231 -13.74 -10.13 -13.32
C MET A 231 -12.96 -11.20 -12.55
N PRO A 232 -13.00 -12.48 -12.98
CA PRO A 232 -12.44 -13.61 -12.21
C PRO A 232 -10.91 -13.57 -12.04
N ASN A 233 -10.21 -12.75 -12.84
CA ASN A 233 -8.76 -12.61 -12.84
C ASN A 233 -8.25 -11.33 -12.17
N LEU A 234 -9.11 -10.61 -11.45
CA LEU A 234 -8.71 -9.39 -10.75
C LEU A 234 -7.66 -9.71 -9.67
N GLU A 235 -6.52 -9.04 -9.76
CA GLU A 235 -5.35 -9.19 -8.90
C GLU A 235 -5.12 -7.93 -8.04
N TYR A 236 -5.44 -6.74 -8.55
CA TYR A 236 -5.20 -5.47 -7.87
C TYR A 236 -6.42 -4.56 -7.95
N LEU A 237 -6.89 -4.08 -6.80
CA LEU A 237 -7.95 -3.09 -6.70
C LEU A 237 -7.51 -1.94 -5.79
N ASP A 238 -7.38 -0.75 -6.37
CA ASP A 238 -7.02 0.47 -5.65
C ASP A 238 -8.16 1.49 -5.74
N LEU A 239 -8.80 1.75 -4.60
CA LEU A 239 -9.83 2.77 -4.41
C LEU A 239 -9.37 3.83 -3.39
N SER A 240 -8.07 3.92 -3.11
CA SER A 240 -7.54 4.86 -2.11
C SER A 240 -7.98 6.30 -2.39
N PHE A 241 -8.15 7.11 -1.35
CA PHE A 241 -8.55 8.53 -1.44
C PHE A 241 -9.89 8.78 -2.16
N CYS A 242 -10.82 7.81 -2.16
CA CYS A 242 -12.19 8.02 -2.65
C CYS A 242 -13.12 8.51 -1.54
N SER A 243 -13.20 9.83 -1.36
CA SER A 243 -13.84 10.47 -0.19
C SER A 243 -15.38 10.35 -0.11
N ASN A 244 -16.07 10.05 -1.22
CA ASN A 244 -17.52 9.75 -1.23
C ASN A 244 -17.84 8.26 -1.34
N PHE A 245 -16.84 7.37 -1.30
CA PHE A 245 -17.04 5.94 -1.46
C PHE A 245 -17.73 5.33 -0.24
N GLU A 246 -18.93 4.75 -0.43
CA GLU A 246 -19.78 4.26 0.67
C GLU A 246 -19.90 2.73 0.73
N GLU A 247 -19.87 2.05 -0.42
CA GLU A 247 -20.16 0.62 -0.50
C GLU A 247 -19.25 -0.13 -1.47
N LEU A 248 -18.64 -1.19 -0.95
CA LEU A 248 -17.97 -2.20 -1.76
C LEU A 248 -18.92 -3.39 -1.99
N HIS A 249 -19.03 -3.82 -3.24
CA HIS A 249 -19.95 -4.89 -3.64
C HIS A 249 -19.56 -6.25 -3.02
N ASP A 250 -20.54 -7.01 -2.55
CA ASP A 250 -20.40 -8.32 -1.90
C ASP A 250 -19.69 -9.39 -2.73
N THR A 251 -19.80 -9.33 -4.06
CA THR A 251 -19.16 -10.26 -4.98
C THR A 251 -17.64 -10.20 -4.97
N LEU A 252 -17.00 -9.21 -4.32
CA LEU A 252 -15.54 -9.20 -4.15
C LEU A 252 -15.04 -10.45 -3.39
N GLY A 253 -15.86 -11.04 -2.51
CA GLY A 253 -15.56 -12.32 -1.86
C GLY A 253 -15.38 -13.51 -2.81
N CYS A 254 -15.74 -13.36 -4.10
CA CYS A 254 -15.51 -14.36 -5.15
C CYS A 254 -14.15 -14.20 -5.85
N CYS A 255 -13.45 -13.07 -5.66
CA CYS A 255 -12.18 -12.75 -6.32
C CYS A 255 -11.00 -13.49 -5.66
N ARG A 256 -10.82 -14.77 -5.99
CA ARG A 256 -9.76 -15.63 -5.40
C ARG A 256 -8.34 -15.24 -5.78
N LYS A 257 -8.15 -14.43 -6.84
CA LYS A 257 -6.84 -13.99 -7.34
C LYS A 257 -6.42 -12.62 -6.85
N LEU A 258 -7.24 -11.96 -6.03
CA LEU A 258 -6.92 -10.63 -5.50
C LEU A 258 -5.69 -10.72 -4.59
N VAL A 259 -4.64 -9.99 -4.96
CA VAL A 259 -3.35 -9.88 -4.27
C VAL A 259 -3.33 -8.61 -3.42
N GLU A 260 -3.89 -7.52 -3.93
CA GLU A 260 -3.89 -6.22 -3.27
C GLU A 260 -5.27 -5.56 -3.29
N LEU A 261 -5.71 -5.10 -2.12
CA LEU A 261 -6.88 -4.25 -1.94
C LEU A 261 -6.51 -3.01 -1.13
N ASN A 262 -6.55 -1.86 -1.79
CA ASN A 262 -6.25 -0.58 -1.16
C ASN A 262 -7.51 0.29 -1.02
N LEU A 263 -7.94 0.55 0.22
CA LEU A 263 -9.07 1.41 0.58
C LEU A 263 -8.64 2.59 1.48
N THR A 264 -7.34 2.91 1.54
CA THR A 264 -6.81 3.99 2.39
C THR A 264 -7.55 5.31 2.15
N TRP A 265 -7.92 6.04 3.20
CA TRP A 265 -8.63 7.32 3.13
C TRP A 265 -10.03 7.26 2.47
N CYS A 266 -10.70 6.12 2.51
CA CYS A 266 -12.13 5.99 2.17
C CYS A 266 -13.01 6.30 3.40
N GLU A 267 -13.03 7.57 3.83
CA GLU A 267 -13.65 8.00 5.09
C GLU A 267 -15.15 7.69 5.21
N ARG A 268 -15.87 7.66 4.08
CA ARG A 268 -17.33 7.39 4.01
C ARG A 268 -17.70 5.93 3.80
N LEU A 269 -16.73 5.01 3.74
CA LEU A 269 -17.00 3.59 3.51
C LEU A 269 -17.78 3.01 4.69
N LYS A 270 -19.04 2.65 4.47
CA LYS A 270 -19.94 2.07 5.49
C LYS A 270 -20.09 0.56 5.34
N ARG A 271 -20.06 0.07 4.09
CA ARG A 271 -20.37 -1.32 3.75
C ARG A 271 -19.18 -1.98 3.05
N PHE A 272 -18.49 -2.85 3.78
CA PHE A 272 -17.51 -3.79 3.25
C PHE A 272 -17.86 -5.21 3.73
N PRO A 273 -18.66 -5.96 2.96
CA PRO A 273 -19.27 -7.21 3.43
C PRO A 273 -18.28 -8.36 3.58
N CYS A 274 -17.49 -8.67 2.55
CA CYS A 274 -16.56 -9.80 2.58
C CYS A 274 -15.37 -9.62 1.63
N VAL A 275 -14.28 -10.34 1.91
CA VAL A 275 -13.08 -10.40 1.07
C VAL A 275 -12.49 -11.82 1.07
N ASN A 276 -12.01 -12.25 -0.09
CA ASN A 276 -11.28 -13.50 -0.20
C ASN A 276 -9.79 -13.28 0.08
N VAL A 277 -9.21 -14.03 1.01
CA VAL A 277 -7.81 -13.88 1.43
C VAL A 277 -6.90 -15.02 0.96
N GLU A 278 -7.36 -15.91 0.07
CA GLU A 278 -6.55 -17.04 -0.42
C GLU A 278 -5.29 -16.55 -1.15
N SER A 279 -5.41 -15.49 -1.96
CA SER A 279 -4.28 -14.88 -2.67
C SER A 279 -3.80 -13.56 -2.06
N LEU A 280 -4.61 -12.93 -1.20
CA LEU A 280 -4.39 -11.56 -0.71
C LEU A 280 -3.08 -11.46 0.10
N GLU A 281 -2.27 -10.47 -0.25
CA GLU A 281 -1.00 -10.16 0.38
C GLU A 281 -1.04 -8.80 1.09
N TYR A 282 -1.89 -7.88 0.62
CA TYR A 282 -2.06 -6.56 1.21
C TYR A 282 -3.53 -6.11 1.25
N LEU A 283 -3.97 -5.63 2.40
CA LEU A 283 -5.25 -4.98 2.64
C LEU A 283 -5.05 -3.71 3.45
N SER A 284 -5.39 -2.56 2.89
CA SER A 284 -5.44 -1.31 3.67
C SER A 284 -6.86 -0.82 3.87
N LEU A 285 -7.21 -0.60 5.14
CA LEU A 285 -8.42 0.04 5.65
C LEU A 285 -8.07 1.33 6.42
N GLU A 286 -6.86 1.86 6.19
CA GLU A 286 -6.39 3.04 6.90
C GLU A 286 -7.33 4.22 6.67
N ASN A 287 -7.67 4.94 7.74
CA ASN A 287 -8.56 6.10 7.72
C ASN A 287 -9.95 5.83 7.10
N CYS A 288 -10.44 4.59 7.10
CA CYS A 288 -11.84 4.26 6.82
C CYS A 288 -12.73 4.53 8.05
N SER A 289 -12.86 5.80 8.46
CA SER A 289 -13.46 6.20 9.73
C SER A 289 -14.96 5.88 9.90
N SER A 290 -15.71 5.72 8.80
CA SER A 290 -17.13 5.28 8.83
C SER A 290 -17.33 3.75 8.82
N LEU A 291 -16.26 2.96 8.64
CA LEU A 291 -16.37 1.50 8.53
C LEU A 291 -16.46 0.87 9.91
N GLU A 292 -17.69 0.65 10.40
CA GLU A 292 -17.91 0.16 11.78
C GLU A 292 -17.56 -1.32 11.99
N LYS A 293 -17.60 -2.13 10.93
CA LYS A 293 -17.43 -3.59 11.00
C LYS A 293 -16.28 -4.06 10.11
N PHE A 294 -15.44 -4.92 10.65
CA PHE A 294 -14.44 -5.63 9.87
C PHE A 294 -15.12 -6.61 8.88
N PRO A 295 -14.64 -6.73 7.62
CA PRO A 295 -15.26 -7.60 6.61
C PRO A 295 -15.20 -9.09 6.98
N GLU A 296 -16.16 -9.87 6.50
CA GLU A 296 -16.08 -11.32 6.57
C GLU A 296 -14.92 -11.84 5.71
N ILE A 297 -14.11 -12.73 6.30
CA ILE A 297 -12.94 -13.29 5.64
C ILE A 297 -13.31 -14.65 5.04
N HIS A 298 -13.18 -14.77 3.72
CA HIS A 298 -13.32 -16.03 3.00
C HIS A 298 -11.97 -16.63 2.66
N GLY A 299 -11.87 -17.96 2.77
CA GLY A 299 -10.64 -18.69 2.46
C GLY A 299 -9.63 -18.69 3.59
N ARG A 300 -8.45 -19.28 3.33
CA ARG A 300 -7.40 -19.44 4.34
C ARG A 300 -6.39 -18.30 4.25
N MET A 301 -6.32 -17.49 5.31
CA MET A 301 -5.37 -16.40 5.42
C MET A 301 -3.91 -16.89 5.39
N LYS A 302 -3.09 -16.29 4.53
CA LYS A 302 -1.65 -16.53 4.49
C LYS A 302 -0.95 -15.86 5.69
N PRO A 303 0.11 -16.44 6.27
CA PRO A 303 0.81 -15.84 7.43
C PRO A 303 1.49 -14.50 7.15
N LYS A 304 1.76 -14.16 5.87
CA LYS A 304 2.47 -12.95 5.43
C LYS A 304 1.55 -11.81 4.98
N ILE A 305 0.23 -11.98 5.09
CA ILE A 305 -0.70 -10.91 4.70
C ILE A 305 -0.46 -9.67 5.56
N GLN A 306 -0.37 -8.51 4.93
CA GLN A 306 -0.28 -7.22 5.60
C GLN A 306 -1.67 -6.60 5.63
N ILE A 307 -2.18 -6.32 6.82
CA ILE A 307 -3.48 -5.68 7.01
C ILE A 307 -3.28 -4.41 7.84
N HIS A 308 -3.57 -3.27 7.23
CA HIS A 308 -3.41 -1.96 7.83
C HIS A 308 -4.78 -1.37 8.19
N MET A 309 -4.97 -0.91 9.42
CA MET A 309 -6.29 -0.49 9.94
C MET A 309 -6.25 0.80 10.79
N LEU A 310 -5.10 1.47 10.85
CA LEU A 310 -4.93 2.74 11.57
C LEU A 310 -6.01 3.74 11.15
N GLY A 311 -6.64 4.42 12.11
CA GLY A 311 -7.67 5.43 11.83
C GLY A 311 -9.01 4.88 11.33
N SER A 312 -9.19 3.55 11.26
CA SER A 312 -10.45 2.96 10.82
C SER A 312 -11.56 3.08 11.89
N GLY A 313 -12.81 3.07 11.44
CA GLY A 313 -13.99 3.15 12.29
C GLY A 313 -14.38 1.84 12.98
N ILE A 314 -13.57 0.79 12.85
CA ILE A 314 -13.95 -0.57 13.24
C ILE A 314 -14.12 -0.65 14.75
N ARG A 315 -15.28 -1.18 15.18
CA ARG A 315 -15.65 -1.27 16.59
C ARG A 315 -15.04 -2.48 17.30
N GLU A 316 -14.90 -3.59 16.59
CA GLU A 316 -14.39 -4.86 17.11
C GLU A 316 -13.62 -5.61 16.02
N LEU A 317 -12.47 -6.19 16.40
CA LEU A 317 -11.66 -7.03 15.51
C LEU A 317 -12.05 -8.52 15.69
N PRO A 318 -12.22 -9.31 14.61
CA PRO A 318 -12.58 -10.71 14.75
C PRO A 318 -11.42 -11.55 15.29
N SER A 319 -11.73 -12.57 16.09
CA SER A 319 -10.70 -13.45 16.67
C SER A 319 -9.88 -14.21 15.60
N SER A 320 -10.47 -14.43 14.42
CA SER A 320 -9.82 -15.08 13.28
C SER A 320 -8.65 -14.28 12.71
N TYR A 321 -8.64 -12.95 12.85
CA TYR A 321 -7.55 -12.09 12.41
C TYR A 321 -6.22 -12.52 13.04
N PHE A 322 -6.22 -12.68 14.36
CA PHE A 322 -5.03 -13.05 15.13
C PHE A 322 -4.72 -14.56 15.12
N GLN A 323 -5.63 -15.40 14.63
CA GLN A 323 -5.45 -16.85 14.63
C GLN A 323 -4.31 -17.30 13.71
N TYR A 324 -4.08 -16.61 12.60
CA TYR A 324 -3.14 -17.03 11.54
C TYR A 324 -1.92 -16.12 11.39
N GLN A 325 -1.93 -14.95 12.03
CA GLN A 325 -0.94 -13.90 11.89
C GLN A 325 0.18 -13.95 12.95
N THR A 326 0.62 -15.15 13.34
CA THR A 326 1.59 -15.32 14.46
C THR A 326 2.98 -14.72 14.21
N HIS A 327 3.27 -14.29 12.99
CA HIS A 327 4.57 -13.75 12.57
C HIS A 327 4.62 -12.21 12.57
N ILE A 328 3.50 -11.53 12.83
CA ILE A 328 3.47 -10.07 12.88
C ILE A 328 4.38 -9.58 14.01
N THR A 329 5.27 -8.66 13.67
CA THR A 329 6.21 -8.00 14.60
C THR A 329 5.73 -6.63 15.03
N GLU A 330 4.92 -5.96 14.21
CA GLU A 330 4.43 -4.61 14.46
C GLU A 330 2.93 -4.56 14.15
N LEU A 331 2.14 -4.06 15.09
CA LEU A 331 0.71 -3.89 14.93
C LEU A 331 0.32 -2.48 15.35
N ASP A 332 -0.17 -1.72 14.38
CA ASP A 332 -0.64 -0.36 14.59
C ASP A 332 -2.17 -0.29 14.45
N LEU A 333 -2.82 -0.01 15.56
CA LEU A 333 -4.27 0.19 15.70
C LEU A 333 -4.58 1.64 16.12
N SER A 334 -3.63 2.55 15.97
CA SER A 334 -3.77 3.94 16.39
C SER A 334 -4.95 4.63 15.71
N PHE A 335 -5.51 5.64 16.36
CA PHE A 335 -6.62 6.47 15.89
C PHE A 335 -7.90 5.70 15.57
N MET A 336 -8.05 4.45 15.99
CA MET A 336 -9.30 3.69 15.89
C MET A 336 -10.29 4.17 16.97
N ARG A 337 -10.81 5.39 16.81
CA ARG A 337 -11.66 6.11 17.79
C ARG A 337 -12.94 5.37 18.18
N ASN A 338 -13.38 4.38 17.40
CA ASN A 338 -14.59 3.61 17.64
C ASN A 338 -14.34 2.20 18.20
N LEU A 339 -13.08 1.77 18.31
CA LEU A 339 -12.70 0.46 18.82
C LEU A 339 -13.06 0.36 20.30
N VAL A 340 -13.90 -0.63 20.65
CA VAL A 340 -14.40 -0.81 22.02
C VAL A 340 -13.57 -1.82 22.80
N ALA A 341 -13.09 -2.87 22.12
CA ALA A 341 -12.30 -3.93 22.73
C ALA A 341 -11.35 -4.57 21.73
N LEU A 342 -10.20 -5.03 22.23
CA LEU A 342 -9.33 -5.95 21.51
C LEU A 342 -9.69 -7.39 21.88
N PRO A 343 -9.77 -8.34 20.92
CA PRO A 343 -10.08 -9.73 21.23
C PRO A 343 -8.92 -10.38 21.99
N SER A 344 -9.23 -11.30 22.92
CA SER A 344 -8.22 -12.03 23.71
C SER A 344 -7.23 -12.83 22.85
N SER A 345 -7.61 -13.16 21.60
CA SER A 345 -6.74 -13.80 20.62
C SER A 345 -5.50 -12.99 20.24
N ILE A 346 -5.45 -11.67 20.52
CA ILE A 346 -4.24 -10.87 20.35
C ILE A 346 -3.04 -11.45 21.11
N SER A 347 -3.30 -12.11 22.26
CA SER A 347 -2.29 -12.81 23.08
C SER A 347 -1.54 -13.93 22.35
N ARG A 348 -2.03 -14.37 21.18
CA ARG A 348 -1.39 -15.37 20.31
C ARG A 348 -0.23 -14.80 19.50
N LEU A 349 -0.11 -13.49 19.38
CA LEU A 349 0.96 -12.81 18.62
C LEU A 349 2.30 -12.86 19.37
N LYS A 350 2.86 -14.05 19.60
CA LYS A 350 4.09 -14.24 20.38
C LYS A 350 5.32 -13.57 19.77
N SER A 351 5.28 -13.23 18.47
CA SER A 351 6.36 -12.55 17.75
C SER A 351 6.21 -11.02 17.75
N LEU A 352 5.12 -10.48 18.30
CA LEU A 352 4.86 -9.04 18.30
C LEU A 352 5.90 -8.32 19.15
N VAL A 353 6.57 -7.34 18.55
CA VAL A 353 7.62 -6.51 19.13
C VAL A 353 7.08 -5.13 19.50
N SER A 354 6.24 -4.55 18.64
CA SER A 354 5.64 -3.23 18.85
C SER A 354 4.13 -3.30 18.69
N LEU A 355 3.39 -2.74 19.65
CA LEU A 355 1.94 -2.59 19.63
C LEU A 355 1.60 -1.13 19.87
N SER A 356 0.99 -0.48 18.89
CA SER A 356 0.45 0.88 19.03
C SER A 356 -1.07 0.88 19.03
N VAL A 357 -1.64 1.48 20.06
CA VAL A 357 -3.09 1.68 20.23
C VAL A 357 -3.33 3.14 20.65
N LEU A 358 -2.67 4.09 20.00
CA LEU A 358 -2.78 5.52 20.30
C LEU A 358 -4.20 6.05 19.99
N ASP A 359 -4.71 6.96 20.81
CA ASP A 359 -5.95 7.72 20.53
C ASP A 359 -7.19 6.87 20.18
N CYS A 360 -7.32 5.69 20.81
CA CYS A 360 -8.50 4.82 20.71
C CYS A 360 -9.52 5.18 21.81
N SER A 361 -10.14 6.36 21.69
CA SER A 361 -10.92 6.98 22.77
C SER A 361 -12.09 6.17 23.35
N LYS A 362 -12.62 5.17 22.64
CA LYS A 362 -13.67 4.25 23.13
C LYS A 362 -13.15 2.93 23.68
N LEU A 363 -11.85 2.68 23.62
CA LEU A 363 -11.25 1.45 24.13
C LEU A 363 -11.16 1.54 25.67
N GLU A 364 -11.99 0.75 26.35
CA GLU A 364 -12.12 0.84 27.82
C GLU A 364 -11.00 0.10 28.56
N SER A 365 -10.49 -0.99 27.99
CA SER A 365 -9.45 -1.82 28.59
C SER A 365 -8.71 -2.66 27.54
N LEU A 366 -7.50 -3.10 27.91
CA LEU A 366 -6.77 -4.14 27.19
C LEU A 366 -7.20 -5.53 27.68
N PRO A 367 -7.08 -6.59 26.86
CA PRO A 367 -7.45 -7.94 27.25
C PRO A 367 -6.56 -8.46 28.38
N GLU A 368 -7.14 -9.18 29.34
CA GLU A 368 -6.41 -9.74 30.50
C GLU A 368 -5.29 -10.71 30.11
N ASP A 369 -5.29 -11.27 28.89
CA ASP A 369 -4.22 -12.16 28.42
C ASP A 369 -3.05 -11.41 27.73
N ILE A 370 -3.06 -10.07 27.69
CA ILE A 370 -2.03 -9.25 27.02
C ILE A 370 -0.62 -9.56 27.53
N GLY A 371 -0.48 -9.89 28.82
CA GLY A 371 0.78 -10.32 29.45
C GLY A 371 1.47 -11.51 28.81
N SER A 372 0.75 -12.27 27.97
CA SER A 372 1.30 -13.42 27.28
C SER A 372 2.17 -13.05 26.06
N LEU A 373 2.26 -11.77 25.68
CA LEU A 373 3.07 -11.28 24.56
C LEU A 373 4.56 -11.20 24.94
N SER A 374 5.22 -12.35 24.97
CA SER A 374 6.59 -12.50 25.49
C SER A 374 7.68 -11.75 24.72
N SER A 375 7.43 -11.33 23.48
CA SER A 375 8.40 -10.61 22.63
C SER A 375 8.15 -9.10 22.58
N LEU A 376 7.08 -8.61 23.20
CA LEU A 376 6.67 -7.22 23.11
C LEU A 376 7.68 -6.34 23.84
N LYS A 377 8.28 -5.38 23.12
CA LYS A 377 9.28 -4.44 23.61
C LYS A 377 8.71 -3.03 23.75
N GLU A 378 7.77 -2.67 22.90
CA GLU A 378 7.18 -1.33 22.82
C GLU A 378 5.65 -1.45 22.88
N LEU A 379 5.05 -0.69 23.79
CA LEU A 379 3.61 -0.63 23.97
C LEU A 379 3.18 0.82 24.09
N TYR A 380 2.53 1.33 23.04
CA TYR A 380 2.03 2.71 22.98
C TYR A 380 0.53 2.73 23.23
N LEU A 381 0.13 3.33 24.35
CA LEU A 381 -1.26 3.41 24.84
C LEU A 381 -1.68 4.85 25.11
N ASN A 382 -0.93 5.83 24.62
CA ASN A 382 -1.20 7.24 24.87
C ASN A 382 -2.53 7.71 24.25
N GLY A 383 -3.14 8.73 24.86
CA GLY A 383 -4.39 9.33 24.39
C GLY A 383 -5.66 8.47 24.59
N ASN A 384 -5.58 7.42 25.42
CA ASN A 384 -6.73 6.55 25.70
C ASN A 384 -7.46 6.91 27.00
N ASN A 385 -8.68 6.40 27.13
CA ASN A 385 -9.57 6.64 28.27
C ASN A 385 -9.56 5.50 29.30
N PHE A 386 -8.44 4.77 29.44
CA PHE A 386 -8.32 3.67 30.38
C PHE A 386 -8.54 4.12 31.84
N GLU A 387 -9.46 3.47 32.56
CA GLU A 387 -9.58 3.67 34.02
C GLU A 387 -8.57 2.81 34.79
N HIS A 388 -8.30 1.62 34.26
CA HIS A 388 -7.38 0.62 34.76
C HIS A 388 -6.72 -0.11 33.59
N LEU A 389 -5.52 -0.65 33.83
CA LEU A 389 -4.83 -1.56 32.93
C LEU A 389 -4.85 -2.98 33.51
N PRO A 390 -4.88 -4.04 32.67
CA PRO A 390 -4.94 -5.41 33.14
C PRO A 390 -3.70 -5.79 33.94
N ARG A 391 -3.86 -6.64 34.96
CA ARG A 391 -2.76 -7.03 35.87
C ARG A 391 -1.67 -7.80 35.13
N SER A 392 -2.02 -8.46 34.03
CA SER A 392 -1.08 -9.22 33.22
C SER A 392 -0.03 -8.36 32.51
N ILE A 393 -0.17 -7.02 32.44
CA ILE A 393 0.91 -6.15 31.94
C ILE A 393 2.23 -6.42 32.69
N ALA A 394 2.18 -6.74 33.99
CA ALA A 394 3.36 -7.11 34.78
C ALA A 394 4.12 -8.32 34.23
N GLN A 395 3.46 -9.17 33.43
CA GLN A 395 4.00 -10.40 32.86
C GLN A 395 4.72 -10.17 31.51
N LEU A 396 4.67 -8.95 30.95
CA LEU A 396 5.38 -8.58 29.72
C LEU A 396 6.90 -8.51 29.95
N GLY A 397 7.54 -9.68 30.05
CA GLY A 397 8.93 -9.81 30.46
C GLY A 397 9.98 -9.21 29.51
N ALA A 398 9.61 -8.86 28.28
CA ALA A 398 10.50 -8.20 27.31
C ALA A 398 10.24 -6.69 27.15
N LEU A 399 9.21 -6.14 27.81
CA LEU A 399 8.77 -4.76 27.58
C LEU A 399 9.85 -3.78 28.05
N ARG A 400 10.26 -2.87 27.16
CA ARG A 400 11.30 -1.86 27.39
C ARG A 400 10.71 -0.47 27.45
N SER A 401 9.74 -0.16 26.61
CA SER A 401 9.06 1.13 26.57
C SER A 401 7.55 0.95 26.71
N LEU A 402 6.95 1.75 27.59
CA LEU A 402 5.51 1.83 27.81
C LEU A 402 5.10 3.30 27.78
N ASP A 403 4.18 3.65 26.89
CA ASP A 403 3.64 5.00 26.80
C ASP A 403 2.18 5.06 27.29
N LEU A 404 1.98 5.79 28.38
CA LEU A 404 0.69 6.07 29.04
C LEU A 404 0.38 7.57 29.06
N SER A 405 1.09 8.39 28.29
CA SER A 405 0.83 9.83 28.21
C SER A 405 -0.60 10.11 27.76
N TYR A 406 -1.18 11.22 28.21
CA TYR A 406 -2.54 11.63 27.90
C TYR A 406 -3.64 10.63 28.31
N CYS A 407 -3.35 9.66 29.19
CA CYS A 407 -4.35 8.72 29.73
C CYS A 407 -5.10 9.31 30.93
N GLN A 408 -5.90 10.35 30.70
CA GLN A 408 -6.45 11.22 31.76
C GLN A 408 -7.36 10.52 32.78
N ARG A 409 -7.94 9.36 32.44
CA ARG A 409 -8.84 8.59 33.32
C ARG A 409 -8.12 7.55 34.18
N LEU A 410 -6.82 7.34 33.98
CA LEU A 410 -6.09 6.27 34.65
C LEU A 410 -5.98 6.57 36.15
N THR A 411 -6.66 5.77 36.96
CA THR A 411 -6.76 6.02 38.41
C THR A 411 -5.57 5.48 39.20
N GLN A 412 -4.91 4.45 38.68
CA GLN A 412 -3.78 3.72 39.28
C GLN A 412 -2.85 3.18 38.18
N LEU A 413 -1.54 3.19 38.43
CA LEU A 413 -0.60 2.47 37.58
C LEU A 413 -0.71 0.95 37.84
N PRO A 414 -0.65 0.10 36.79
CA PRO A 414 -0.57 -1.35 36.98
C PRO A 414 0.77 -1.72 37.62
N GLU A 415 0.91 -2.98 38.02
CA GLU A 415 2.23 -3.49 38.30
C GLU A 415 3.05 -3.48 36.99
N LEU A 416 4.05 -2.60 36.94
CA LEU A 416 4.92 -2.46 35.77
C LEU A 416 5.75 -3.74 35.54
N PRO A 417 6.07 -4.08 34.29
CA PRO A 417 6.92 -5.21 33.97
C PRO A 417 8.34 -5.05 34.55
N PRO A 418 9.04 -6.16 34.87
CA PRO A 418 10.33 -6.12 35.56
C PRO A 418 11.47 -5.52 34.72
N GLU A 419 11.34 -5.58 33.39
CA GLU A 419 12.37 -5.22 32.42
C GLU A 419 12.14 -3.84 31.77
N LEU A 420 11.13 -3.11 32.24
CA LEU A 420 10.74 -1.79 31.75
C LEU A 420 11.85 -0.76 32.01
N ASN A 421 12.29 -0.10 30.95
CA ASN A 421 13.34 0.90 30.97
C ASN A 421 12.78 2.33 30.89
N GLU A 422 11.80 2.52 30.02
CA GLU A 422 11.18 3.80 29.69
C GLU A 422 9.68 3.77 29.99
N LEU A 423 9.24 4.79 30.73
CA LEU A 423 7.83 5.05 30.99
C LEU A 423 7.51 6.47 30.55
N HIS A 424 6.65 6.61 29.56
CA HIS A 424 6.07 7.91 29.19
C HIS A 424 4.75 8.06 29.95
N VAL A 425 4.63 9.14 30.71
CA VAL A 425 3.46 9.45 31.54
C VAL A 425 3.34 10.95 31.67
N ASP A 426 2.16 11.46 31.97
CA ASP A 426 1.99 12.89 32.26
C ASP A 426 2.58 13.26 33.63
N CYS A 427 3.09 14.49 33.76
CA CYS A 427 3.77 14.97 34.97
C CYS A 427 2.89 14.87 36.25
N HIS A 428 1.62 15.24 36.15
CA HIS A 428 0.65 15.16 37.23
C HIS A 428 0.37 13.71 37.67
N MET A 429 0.37 12.77 36.73
CA MET A 429 0.17 11.35 36.98
C MET A 429 1.40 10.75 37.66
N ALA A 430 2.61 11.10 37.18
CA ALA A 430 3.84 10.70 37.82
C ALA A 430 3.91 11.19 39.28
N LEU A 431 3.55 12.46 39.54
CA LEU A 431 3.44 13.02 40.90
C LEU A 431 2.54 12.17 41.81
N LYS A 432 1.36 11.79 41.31
CA LYS A 432 0.38 10.98 42.06
C LYS A 432 0.95 9.61 42.46
N PHE A 433 1.86 9.04 41.67
CA PHE A 433 2.42 7.71 41.90
C PHE A 433 3.91 7.72 42.24
N ILE A 434 4.46 8.87 42.63
CA ILE A 434 5.91 9.04 42.82
C ILE A 434 6.50 8.08 43.84
N HIS A 435 5.78 7.82 44.94
CA HIS A 435 6.23 6.88 45.96
C HIS A 435 6.38 5.47 45.40
N ASP A 436 5.41 5.00 44.59
CA ASP A 436 5.45 3.67 43.99
C ASP A 436 6.53 3.56 42.91
N LEU A 437 6.73 4.61 42.11
CA LEU A 437 7.81 4.68 41.12
C LEU A 437 9.18 4.58 41.80
N VAL A 438 9.40 5.33 42.90
CA VAL A 438 10.70 5.34 43.60
C VAL A 438 10.94 4.06 44.41
N THR A 439 9.93 3.57 45.13
CA THR A 439 10.11 2.46 46.09
C THR A 439 10.01 1.08 45.47
N LYS A 440 9.13 0.89 44.47
CA LYS A 440 8.83 -0.44 43.91
C LYS A 440 9.56 -0.71 42.60
N ARG A 441 10.17 0.29 41.95
CA ARG A 441 10.66 0.19 40.55
C ARG A 441 12.14 0.55 40.38
N LYS A 442 13.01 -0.21 41.05
CA LYS A 442 14.48 -0.01 41.03
C LYS A 442 15.15 -0.13 39.64
N LYS A 443 14.52 -0.81 38.67
CA LYS A 443 15.07 -1.04 37.33
C LYS A 443 14.65 0.00 36.28
N LEU A 444 13.62 0.80 36.57
CA LEU A 444 13.14 1.81 35.63
C LEU A 444 14.17 2.94 35.55
N GLN A 445 14.73 3.21 34.37
CA GLN A 445 15.79 4.20 34.22
C GLN A 445 15.26 5.56 33.77
N ARG A 446 14.19 5.59 32.96
CA ARG A 446 13.69 6.82 32.34
C ARG A 446 12.21 7.00 32.57
N VAL A 447 11.84 8.19 33.06
CA VAL A 447 10.47 8.69 33.06
C VAL A 447 10.45 9.90 32.14
N ILE A 448 9.66 9.81 31.08
CA ILE A 448 9.61 10.80 30.00
C ILE A 448 8.26 11.51 30.08
N PHE A 449 8.30 12.83 30.09
CA PHE A 449 7.10 13.66 30.06
C PHE A 449 6.82 14.10 28.63
N PRO A 450 5.57 14.01 28.15
CA PRO A 450 5.22 14.42 26.80
C PRO A 450 5.33 15.94 26.62
N ASP A 451 5.47 16.36 25.38
CA ASP A 451 5.60 17.77 24.98
C ASP A 451 4.20 18.41 24.98
N ASP A 452 3.84 19.13 26.03
CA ASP A 452 2.61 19.93 26.03
C ASP A 452 2.88 21.29 25.38
N GLU A 453 2.20 21.61 24.27
CA GLU A 453 2.24 22.95 23.65
C GLU A 453 1.72 24.07 24.58
N ASP A 454 1.16 23.73 25.75
CA ASP A 454 0.63 24.65 26.76
C ASP A 454 1.70 25.00 27.82
N ASP A 455 2.73 25.72 27.37
CA ASP A 455 3.90 26.23 28.11
C ASP A 455 3.61 27.10 29.36
N ALA A 456 2.36 27.21 29.83
CA ALA A 456 1.97 28.09 30.94
C ALA A 456 2.05 27.44 32.35
N LEU A 457 2.12 26.11 32.46
CA LEU A 457 2.08 25.36 33.74
C LEU A 457 3.42 24.70 34.13
N ASP A 458 4.47 24.93 33.35
CA ASP A 458 5.49 23.92 33.10
C ASP A 458 6.77 24.02 33.97
N ASP A 459 6.86 25.02 34.86
CA ASP A 459 7.99 25.17 35.80
C ASP A 459 7.63 24.72 37.25
N PRO A 460 6.46 25.08 37.81
CA PRO A 460 6.12 24.72 39.19
C PRO A 460 5.88 23.23 39.41
N ILE A 461 5.20 22.56 38.47
CA ILE A 461 4.83 21.14 38.60
C ILE A 461 6.07 20.25 38.46
N TYR A 462 6.97 20.59 37.54
CA TYR A 462 8.24 19.87 37.37
C TYR A 462 9.15 20.04 38.58
N ASN A 463 9.31 21.27 39.08
CA ASN A 463 10.06 21.52 40.31
C ASN A 463 9.43 20.80 41.52
N LEU A 464 8.09 20.75 41.59
CA LEU A 464 7.37 20.00 42.62
C LEU A 464 7.65 18.50 42.50
N PHE A 465 7.66 17.93 41.30
CA PHE A 465 7.99 16.52 41.07
C PHE A 465 9.45 16.22 41.42
N ALA A 466 10.40 17.04 40.95
CA ALA A 466 11.81 16.91 41.30
C ALA A 466 12.04 17.01 42.82
N HIS A 467 11.36 17.95 43.49
CA HIS A 467 11.43 18.09 44.93
C HIS A 467 10.81 16.90 45.67
N ALA A 468 9.62 16.43 45.23
CA ALA A 468 8.96 15.26 45.78
C ALA A 468 9.81 13.99 45.56
N LEU A 469 10.50 13.88 44.42
CA LEU A 469 11.43 12.80 44.13
C LEU A 469 12.60 12.84 45.11
N PHE A 470 13.22 14.01 45.29
CA PHE A 470 14.32 14.21 46.22
C PHE A 470 13.91 13.93 47.67
N GLN A 471 12.71 14.35 48.10
CA GLN A 471 12.17 14.06 49.42
C GLN A 471 11.92 12.56 49.63
N ASN A 472 11.37 11.85 48.64
CA ASN A 472 11.15 10.40 48.74
C ASN A 472 12.47 9.61 48.71
N ILE A 473 13.46 10.03 47.91
CA ILE A 473 14.81 9.42 47.92
C ILE A 473 15.52 9.68 49.25
N SER A 474 15.39 10.89 49.81
CA SER A 474 16.01 11.25 51.09
C SER A 474 15.31 10.59 52.29
N SER A 475 14.00 10.37 52.26
CA SER A 475 13.30 9.59 53.29
C SER A 475 13.71 8.10 53.26
N LEU A 476 14.00 7.56 52.07
CA LEU A 476 14.56 6.22 51.90
C LEU A 476 16.02 6.08 52.41
N ARG A 477 16.79 7.18 52.49
CA ARG A 477 18.16 7.15 53.04
C ARG A 477 18.23 6.69 54.49
N HIS A 478 17.15 6.80 55.27
CA HIS A 478 17.14 6.33 56.66
C HIS A 478 17.00 4.81 56.80
N HIS A 479 16.66 4.08 55.73
CA HIS A 479 16.49 2.62 55.72
C HIS A 479 17.42 1.88 54.74
N ILE A 480 18.24 2.58 53.97
CA ILE A 480 19.15 2.00 52.97
C ILE A 480 20.59 2.21 53.45
N SER A 481 21.35 1.12 53.59
CA SER A 481 22.76 1.20 53.98
C SER A 481 23.56 1.97 52.92
N ALA A 482 24.55 2.76 53.35
CA ALA A 482 25.39 3.60 52.50
C ALA A 482 26.18 2.85 51.40
N SER A 483 26.12 1.52 51.32
CA SER A 483 26.70 0.75 50.20
C SER A 483 25.72 0.45 49.06
N ASP A 484 24.41 0.60 49.28
CA ASP A 484 23.37 0.45 48.23
C ASP A 484 22.93 1.82 47.68
N SER A 485 23.52 2.89 48.19
CA SER A 485 23.07 4.25 47.94
C SER A 485 23.68 4.84 46.66
N LEU A 486 22.79 5.14 45.71
CA LEU A 486 22.91 6.18 44.67
C LEU A 486 23.66 5.87 43.36
N SER A 487 24.20 4.68 43.10
CA SER A 487 25.03 4.46 41.89
C SER A 487 24.47 3.56 40.77
N GLU A 488 23.29 2.92 40.88
CA GLU A 488 22.79 2.07 39.77
C GLU A 488 21.37 2.35 39.28
N SER A 489 20.60 3.24 39.93
CA SER A 489 19.23 3.56 39.50
C SER A 489 18.92 5.05 39.67
N VAL A 490 19.70 5.91 39.00
CA VAL A 490 19.36 7.33 38.90
C VAL A 490 18.31 7.46 37.80
N PHE A 491 17.06 7.70 38.20
CA PHE A 491 15.99 8.03 37.25
C PHE A 491 16.40 9.26 36.45
N THR A 492 16.53 9.11 35.14
CA THR A 492 16.71 10.23 34.23
C THR A 492 15.32 10.70 33.82
N ILE A 493 14.95 11.87 34.32
CA ILE A 493 13.78 12.58 33.81
C ILE A 493 14.21 13.25 32.51
N LEU A 494 13.44 13.08 31.45
CA LEU A 494 13.70 13.75 30.18
C LEU A 494 12.49 14.61 29.82
N HIS A 495 12.75 15.90 29.62
CA HIS A 495 11.87 16.80 28.88
C HIS A 495 12.49 17.00 27.49
N PRO A 496 11.75 16.84 26.39
CA PRO A 496 12.31 16.88 25.03
C PRO A 496 13.12 18.15 24.73
N TRP A 497 12.74 19.29 25.32
CA TRP A 497 13.33 20.61 25.01
C TRP A 497 14.01 21.33 26.19
N LYS A 498 13.87 20.85 27.43
CA LYS A 498 14.43 21.50 28.61
C LYS A 498 15.53 20.62 29.20
N LYS A 499 16.77 21.15 29.23
CA LYS A 499 17.84 20.55 30.04
C LYS A 499 17.45 20.69 31.50
N ILE A 500 17.08 19.59 32.13
CA ILE A 500 16.90 19.54 33.58
C ILE A 500 18.27 19.79 34.23
N PRO A 501 18.40 20.72 35.18
CA PRO A 501 19.63 20.87 35.95
C PRO A 501 19.91 19.56 36.69
N SER A 502 21.13 19.05 36.52
CA SER A 502 21.64 17.78 37.06
C SER A 502 21.41 17.60 38.55
#